data_AF-A0A2R7RB16-F1
#
_entry.id   AF-A0A2R7RB16-F1
#
_cell.length_a   1.000
_cell.length_b   1.000
_cell.length_c   1.000
_cell.angle_alpha   90.00
_cell.angle_beta   90.00
_cell.angle_gamma   90.00
#
_symmetry.space_group_name_H-M   'P 1'
#
loop_
_entity.id
_entity.type
_entity.pdbx_description
1 polymer ?
#
loop_
_entity_poly.entity_id
_entity_poly.type
_entity_poly.pdbx_seq_one_letter_code
_entity_poly.pdbx_strand_id
1 'polypeptide(L)'
;MTQHAKANRAHPSAETRPSAPQPTAADIRRWRQYLADERAEAAVYRDLAQNRVGEERDILLALAEAEGRHEAHWLKLLGDNAQKSRPASLRSQLLGFLARHFGSVFVLALAQRAEGRSPYSRDPNATDAMAADEQIHEEVVRGLATRGRNRLAGTFRAAVFGANDGLVSNLSLVMGMAASGVSSGVV
;
A
#
# COMPACT_ATOMS: atom_id res chain seq x y z
N MET A 1 -37.93 58.71 46.62
CA MET A 1 -38.63 57.91 45.60
C MET A 1 -37.75 57.91 44.35
N THR A 2 -36.76 57.01 44.28
CA THR A 2 -35.97 56.79 43.04
C THR A 2 -35.34 55.40 43.11
N GLN A 3 -35.68 54.56 42.14
CA GLN A 3 -35.41 53.12 42.06
C GLN A 3 -33.94 52.83 41.73
N HIS A 4 -33.36 51.84 42.41
CA HIS A 4 -32.20 51.09 41.94
C HIS A 4 -32.62 50.14 40.81
N ALA A 5 -32.22 50.42 39.58
CA ALA A 5 -32.37 49.50 38.46
C ALA A 5 -31.23 48.46 38.46
N LYS A 6 -31.54 47.21 38.84
CA LYS A 6 -30.67 46.05 38.63
C LYS A 6 -30.62 45.71 37.14
N ALA A 7 -29.46 45.92 36.51
CA ALA A 7 -29.19 45.42 35.16
C ALA A 7 -29.00 43.89 35.21
N ASN A 8 -29.97 43.17 34.65
CA ASN A 8 -29.96 41.72 34.51
C ASN A 8 -28.97 41.33 33.39
N ARG A 9 -27.80 40.78 33.73
CA ARG A 9 -26.88 40.20 32.73
C ARG A 9 -27.44 38.84 32.31
N ALA A 10 -28.12 38.81 31.17
CA ALA A 10 -28.46 37.58 30.47
C ALA A 10 -27.17 36.83 30.09
N HIS A 11 -27.03 35.60 30.57
CA HIS A 11 -26.04 34.66 30.04
C HIS A 11 -26.45 34.29 28.61
N PRO A 12 -25.53 34.28 27.62
CA PRO A 12 -25.85 33.72 26.32
C PRO A 12 -26.10 32.22 26.48
N SER A 13 -27.33 31.81 26.20
CA SER A 13 -27.75 30.41 26.11
C SER A 13 -26.78 29.67 25.18
N ALA A 14 -26.18 28.60 25.69
CA ALA A 14 -25.37 27.69 24.89
C ALA A 14 -26.21 27.20 23.71
N GLU A 15 -25.83 27.60 22.49
CA GLU A 15 -26.35 27.00 21.27
C GLU A 15 -26.01 25.51 21.30
N THR A 16 -27.03 24.68 21.50
CA THR A 16 -26.97 23.24 21.30
C THR A 16 -26.56 22.98 19.86
N ARG A 17 -25.27 22.71 19.63
CA ARG A 17 -24.79 22.19 18.35
C ARG A 17 -25.59 20.91 18.06
N PRO A 18 -26.19 20.76 16.87
CA PRO A 18 -26.92 19.54 16.54
C PRO A 18 -25.97 18.35 16.71
N SER A 19 -26.35 17.43 17.59
CA SER A 19 -25.67 16.14 17.76
C SER A 19 -25.63 15.45 16.40
N ALA A 20 -24.42 15.10 15.92
CA ALA A 20 -24.25 14.39 14.67
C ALA A 20 -25.16 13.15 14.64
N PRO A 21 -25.83 12.87 13.51
CA PRO A 21 -26.72 11.72 13.40
C PRO A 21 -25.98 10.44 13.77
N GLN A 22 -26.62 9.58 14.57
CA GLN A 22 -26.01 8.31 14.96
C GLN A 22 -25.79 7.44 13.72
N PRO A 23 -24.66 6.70 13.66
CA PRO A 23 -24.33 5.87 12.52
C PRO A 23 -25.36 4.77 12.30
N THR A 24 -25.73 4.54 11.05
CA THR A 24 -26.66 3.46 10.71
C THR A 24 -25.98 2.10 10.81
N ALA A 25 -26.75 1.02 10.89
CA ALA A 25 -26.20 -0.33 10.84
C ALA A 25 -25.44 -0.61 9.52
N ALA A 26 -25.79 0.07 8.43
CA ALA A 26 -25.07 -0.03 7.16
C ALA A 26 -23.70 0.67 7.24
N ASP A 27 -23.63 1.84 7.87
CA ASP A 27 -22.37 2.57 8.10
C ASP A 27 -21.43 1.76 8.99
N ILE A 28 -21.93 1.21 10.10
CA ILE A 28 -21.14 0.35 10.98
C ILE A 28 -20.57 -0.87 10.23
N ARG A 29 -21.37 -1.50 9.37
CA ARG A 29 -20.88 -2.63 8.55
C ARG A 29 -19.81 -2.20 7.56
N ARG A 30 -19.99 -1.05 6.91
CA ARG A 30 -19.05 -0.46 5.95
C ARG A 30 -17.73 -0.09 6.62
N TRP A 31 -17.77 0.65 7.71
CA TRP A 31 -16.57 1.06 8.45
C TRP A 31 -15.80 -0.11 9.04
N ARG A 32 -16.48 -1.19 9.47
CA ARG A 32 -15.80 -2.44 9.87
C ARG A 32 -15.08 -3.11 8.72
N GLN A 33 -15.61 -3.00 7.49
CA GLN A 33 -14.94 -3.51 6.31
C GLN A 33 -13.70 -2.67 6.01
N TYR A 34 -13.82 -1.34 5.99
CA TYR A 34 -12.67 -0.44 5.82
C TYR A 34 -11.60 -0.70 6.86
N LEU A 35 -11.95 -0.78 8.15
CA LEU A 35 -11.00 -1.13 9.21
C LEU A 35 -10.27 -2.47 8.95
N ALA A 36 -10.96 -3.48 8.44
CA ALA A 36 -10.33 -4.76 8.12
C ALA A 36 -9.40 -4.65 6.90
N ASP A 37 -9.78 -3.83 5.92
CA ASP A 37 -9.00 -3.59 4.71
C ASP A 37 -7.74 -2.76 5.04
N GLU A 38 -7.83 -1.65 5.79
CA GLU A 38 -6.65 -0.84 6.18
C GLU A 38 -5.60 -1.68 6.92
N ARG A 39 -6.07 -2.56 7.82
CA ARG A 39 -5.19 -3.46 8.58
C ARG A 39 -4.47 -4.45 7.66
N ALA A 40 -5.19 -4.99 6.68
CA ALA A 40 -4.61 -5.91 5.72
C ALA A 40 -3.60 -5.18 4.81
N GLU A 41 -3.92 -3.98 4.33
CA GLU A 41 -3.03 -3.14 3.52
C GLU A 41 -1.75 -2.76 4.29
N ALA A 42 -1.89 -2.29 5.53
CA ALA A 42 -0.75 -1.99 6.40
C ALA A 42 0.17 -3.21 6.58
N ALA A 43 -0.41 -4.41 6.75
CA ALA A 43 0.35 -5.65 6.85
C ALA A 43 1.09 -5.98 5.54
N VAL A 44 0.43 -5.83 4.39
CA VAL A 44 1.05 -6.01 3.07
C VAL A 44 2.26 -5.10 2.88
N TYR A 45 2.14 -3.81 3.18
CA TYR A 45 3.26 -2.88 3.03
C TYR A 45 4.43 -3.22 3.96
N ARG A 46 4.15 -3.62 5.21
CA ARG A 46 5.17 -4.10 6.14
C ARG A 46 5.87 -5.36 5.64
N ASP A 47 5.11 -6.33 5.13
CA ASP A 47 5.66 -7.58 4.58
C ASP A 47 6.57 -7.30 3.37
N LEU A 48 6.17 -6.39 2.48
CA LEU A 48 7.00 -5.96 1.36
C LEU A 48 8.28 -5.25 1.84
N ALA A 49 8.17 -4.41 2.86
CA ALA A 49 9.29 -3.63 3.41
C ALA A 49 10.39 -4.52 4.02
N GLN A 50 10.04 -5.71 4.55
CA GLN A 50 11.01 -6.65 5.13
C GLN A 50 12.10 -7.07 4.13
N ASN A 51 11.75 -7.16 2.84
CA ASN A 51 12.66 -7.60 1.77
C ASN A 51 13.23 -6.43 0.95
N ARG A 52 13.27 -5.22 1.52
CA ARG A 52 13.74 -3.99 0.86
C ARG A 52 14.77 -3.26 1.70
N VAL A 53 15.51 -2.37 1.04
CA VAL A 53 16.53 -1.53 1.67
C VAL A 53 16.46 -0.11 1.12
N GLY A 54 16.93 0.85 1.91
CA GLY A 54 16.96 2.27 1.54
C GLY A 54 15.58 2.86 1.27
N GLU A 55 15.53 3.79 0.32
CA GLU A 55 14.34 4.60 0.00
C GLU A 55 13.07 3.77 -0.22
N GLU A 56 13.14 2.65 -0.94
CA GLU A 56 11.94 1.81 -1.21
C GLU A 56 11.36 1.21 0.07
N ARG A 57 12.21 0.81 1.03
CA ARG A 57 11.76 0.33 2.34
C ARG A 57 11.08 1.45 3.12
N ASP A 58 11.68 2.64 3.12
CA ASP A 58 11.15 3.78 3.87
C ASP A 58 9.81 4.24 3.32
N ILE A 59 9.65 4.26 1.98
CA ILE A 59 8.37 4.52 1.32
C ILE A 59 7.31 3.49 1.74
N LEU A 60 7.62 2.20 1.70
CA LEU A 60 6.66 1.15 2.08
C LEU A 60 6.25 1.26 3.56
N LEU A 61 7.19 1.59 4.46
CA LEU A 61 6.88 1.82 5.86
C LEU A 61 6.01 3.07 6.07
N ALA A 62 6.27 4.15 5.32
CA ALA A 62 5.45 5.35 5.36
C ALA A 62 4.01 5.10 4.86
N LEU A 63 3.83 4.26 3.83
CA LEU A 63 2.52 3.81 3.39
C LEU A 63 1.81 3.01 4.49
N ALA A 64 2.51 2.05 5.14
CA ALA A 64 1.93 1.30 6.25
C ALA A 64 1.54 2.17 7.45
N GLU A 65 2.25 3.29 7.68
CA GLU A 65 1.90 4.28 8.70
C GLU A 65 0.66 5.10 8.31
N ALA A 66 0.52 5.45 7.03
CA ALA A 66 -0.68 6.11 6.51
C ALA A 66 -1.93 5.26 6.75
N GLU A 67 -1.88 3.98 6.42
CA GLU A 67 -2.95 3.01 6.71
C GLU A 67 -3.27 2.94 8.21
N GLY A 68 -2.25 3.06 9.08
CA GLY A 68 -2.44 3.12 10.53
C GLY A 68 -3.25 4.35 10.97
N ARG A 69 -3.08 5.50 10.30
CA ARG A 69 -3.91 6.69 10.56
C ARG A 69 -5.35 6.49 10.08
N HIS A 70 -5.55 5.79 8.97
CA HIS A 70 -6.88 5.45 8.45
C HIS A 70 -7.59 4.48 9.40
N GLU A 71 -6.89 3.45 9.90
CA GLU A 71 -7.38 2.56 10.95
C GLU A 71 -7.83 3.36 12.19
N ALA A 72 -7.00 4.30 12.67
CA ALA A 72 -7.32 5.10 13.85
C ALA A 72 -8.59 5.94 13.65
N HIS A 73 -8.79 6.47 12.44
CA HIS A 73 -10.01 7.19 12.06
C HIS A 73 -11.25 6.30 12.12
N TRP A 74 -11.20 5.11 11.52
CA TRP A 74 -12.33 4.18 11.54
C TRP A 74 -12.64 3.64 12.93
N LEU A 75 -11.61 3.38 13.74
CA LEU A 75 -11.80 3.01 15.16
C LEU A 75 -12.51 4.11 15.94
N LYS A 76 -12.15 5.37 15.71
CA LYS A 76 -12.80 6.52 16.35
C LYS A 76 -14.28 6.64 15.96
N LEU A 77 -14.62 6.41 14.69
CA LEU A 77 -16.01 6.43 14.22
C LEU A 77 -16.81 5.23 14.74
N LEU A 78 -16.21 4.05 14.82
CA LEU A 78 -16.88 2.83 15.29
C LEU A 78 -17.12 2.83 16.80
N GLY A 79 -16.19 3.38 17.59
CA GLY A 79 -16.24 3.31 19.05
C GLY A 79 -16.43 1.86 19.53
N ASP A 80 -17.43 1.64 20.40
CA ASP A 80 -17.76 0.31 20.94
C ASP A 80 -18.15 -0.71 19.86
N ASN A 81 -18.55 -0.25 18.67
CA ASN A 81 -18.86 -1.13 17.55
C ASN A 81 -17.62 -1.75 16.91
N ALA A 82 -16.39 -1.38 17.27
CA ALA A 82 -15.17 -1.92 16.67
C ALA A 82 -14.88 -3.39 17.06
N GLN A 83 -15.51 -3.91 18.12
CA GLN A 83 -15.16 -5.22 18.71
C GLN A 83 -15.39 -6.42 17.79
N LYS A 84 -16.34 -6.33 16.85
CA LYS A 84 -16.63 -7.42 15.90
C LYS A 84 -15.72 -7.30 14.68
N SER A 85 -14.67 -8.14 14.65
CA SER A 85 -13.76 -8.24 13.52
C SER A 85 -14.48 -8.78 12.27
N ARG A 86 -14.16 -8.20 11.12
CA ARG A 86 -14.53 -8.74 9.80
C ARG A 86 -13.25 -9.22 9.11
N PRO A 87 -13.33 -10.28 8.28
CA PRO A 87 -12.23 -10.58 7.38
C PRO A 87 -12.04 -9.41 6.41
N ALA A 88 -10.79 -9.12 6.07
CA ALA A 88 -10.48 -8.23 4.96
C ALA A 88 -11.11 -8.77 3.67
N SER A 89 -11.31 -7.90 2.69
CA SER A 89 -11.85 -8.28 1.40
C SER A 89 -11.03 -9.43 0.77
N LEU A 90 -11.67 -10.27 -0.05
CA LEU A 90 -10.97 -11.36 -0.74
C LEU A 90 -9.75 -10.86 -1.52
N ARG A 91 -9.86 -9.64 -2.08
CA ARG A 91 -8.78 -8.93 -2.76
C ARG A 91 -7.63 -8.64 -1.80
N SER A 92 -7.88 -8.00 -0.66
CA SER A 92 -6.84 -7.68 0.32
C SER A 92 -6.15 -8.94 0.84
N GLN A 93 -6.89 -10.05 1.00
CA GLN A 93 -6.33 -11.35 1.34
C GLN A 93 -5.42 -11.91 0.23
N LEU A 94 -5.86 -11.87 -1.03
CA LEU A 94 -5.08 -12.31 -2.17
C LEU A 94 -3.80 -11.48 -2.33
N LEU A 95 -3.90 -10.16 -2.16
CA LEU A 95 -2.75 -9.24 -2.18
C LEU A 95 -1.74 -9.59 -1.09
N GLY A 96 -2.21 -9.79 0.15
CA GLY A 96 -1.34 -10.21 1.24
C GLY A 96 -0.70 -11.57 1.02
N PHE A 97 -1.41 -12.50 0.38
CA PHE A 97 -0.83 -13.78 -0.05
C PHE A 97 0.29 -13.55 -1.08
N LEU A 98 0.03 -12.80 -2.13
CA LEU A 98 0.99 -12.55 -3.20
C LEU A 98 2.22 -11.76 -2.71
N ALA A 99 2.02 -10.78 -1.84
CA ALA A 99 3.10 -10.01 -1.25
C ALA A 99 4.04 -10.89 -0.42
N ARG A 100 3.50 -11.80 0.40
CA ARG A 100 4.30 -12.73 1.21
C ARG A 100 5.09 -13.75 0.37
N HIS A 101 4.53 -14.22 -0.75
CA HIS A 101 5.14 -15.30 -1.53
C HIS A 101 6.01 -14.80 -2.69
N PHE A 102 5.68 -13.67 -3.32
CA PHE A 102 6.41 -13.14 -4.48
C PHE A 102 7.16 -11.84 -4.16
N GLY A 103 6.81 -11.16 -3.06
CA GLY A 103 7.60 -10.06 -2.51
C GLY A 103 7.77 -8.86 -3.44
N SER A 104 6.90 -8.62 -4.43
CA SER A 104 7.08 -7.55 -5.41
C SER A 104 5.92 -6.55 -5.45
N VAL A 105 6.25 -5.26 -5.34
CA VAL A 105 5.30 -4.14 -5.47
C VAL A 105 4.63 -4.11 -6.85
N PHE A 106 5.29 -4.69 -7.86
CA PHE A 106 4.73 -4.90 -9.19
C PHE A 106 3.44 -5.73 -9.18
N VAL A 107 3.37 -6.78 -8.35
CA VAL A 107 2.15 -7.59 -8.23
C VAL A 107 1.01 -6.78 -7.61
N LEU A 108 1.34 -5.91 -6.64
CA LEU A 108 0.36 -4.99 -6.04
C LEU A 108 -0.22 -4.03 -7.08
N ALA A 109 0.64 -3.37 -7.87
CA ALA A 109 0.19 -2.41 -8.87
C ALA A 109 -0.58 -3.05 -10.03
N LEU A 110 -0.27 -4.30 -10.41
CA LEU A 110 -1.05 -5.01 -11.43
C LEU A 110 -2.47 -5.30 -10.94
N ALA A 111 -2.61 -5.71 -9.68
CA ALA A 111 -3.90 -5.94 -9.05
C ALA A 111 -4.68 -4.64 -8.80
N GLN A 112 -4.01 -3.53 -8.46
CA GLN A 112 -4.62 -2.19 -8.36
C GLN A 112 -5.09 -1.64 -9.72
N ARG A 113 -4.29 -1.76 -10.79
CA ARG A 113 -4.71 -1.31 -12.13
C ARG A 113 -5.95 -2.02 -12.68
N ALA A 114 -6.24 -3.23 -12.20
CA ALA A 114 -7.40 -4.00 -12.65
C ALA A 114 -8.73 -3.47 -12.07
N GLU A 115 -8.71 -2.63 -11.03
CA GLU A 115 -9.92 -2.12 -10.37
C GLU A 115 -9.85 -0.59 -10.24
N GLY A 116 -10.95 0.10 -10.54
CA GLY A 116 -11.03 1.56 -10.55
C GLY A 116 -10.92 2.21 -9.16
N ARG A 117 -10.77 3.55 -9.17
CA ARG A 117 -10.54 4.45 -8.01
C ARG A 117 -11.22 4.04 -6.70
N SER A 118 -10.50 4.22 -5.60
CA SER A 118 -10.97 3.99 -4.23
C SER A 118 -12.26 4.74 -3.88
N PRO A 119 -13.16 4.11 -3.08
CA PRO A 119 -14.46 4.67 -2.72
C PRO A 119 -14.39 5.89 -1.78
N TYR A 120 -13.24 6.18 -1.15
CA TYR A 120 -13.13 7.25 -0.14
C TYR A 120 -13.45 8.65 -0.67
N SER A 121 -13.15 8.92 -1.93
CA SER A 121 -13.49 10.20 -2.58
C SER A 121 -14.99 10.54 -2.58
N ARG A 122 -15.86 9.56 -2.28
CA ARG A 122 -17.32 9.72 -2.25
C ARG A 122 -17.93 9.38 -0.90
N ASP A 123 -17.14 8.98 0.11
CA ASP A 123 -17.66 8.67 1.44
C ASP A 123 -17.63 9.93 2.31
N PRO A 124 -18.79 10.46 2.76
CA PRO A 124 -18.83 11.65 3.62
C PRO A 124 -18.21 11.44 5.00
N ASN A 125 -17.89 10.19 5.37
CA ASN A 125 -17.22 9.85 6.62
C ASN A 125 -15.71 9.67 6.46
N ALA A 126 -15.17 9.68 5.24
CA ALA A 126 -13.74 9.77 5.01
C ALA A 126 -13.27 11.23 5.16
N THR A 127 -12.06 11.44 5.66
CA THR A 127 -11.50 12.79 5.76
C THR A 127 -10.88 13.20 4.42
N ASP A 128 -10.78 14.51 4.16
CA ASP A 128 -10.08 15.04 2.98
C ASP A 128 -8.62 14.55 2.92
N ALA A 129 -7.98 14.40 4.08
CA ALA A 129 -6.64 13.86 4.19
C ALA A 129 -6.56 12.39 3.73
N MET A 130 -7.54 11.55 4.07
CA MET A 130 -7.59 10.16 3.60
C MET A 130 -7.80 10.09 2.08
N ALA A 131 -8.67 10.94 1.53
CA ALA A 131 -8.89 11.00 0.09
C ALA A 131 -7.65 11.49 -0.67
N ALA A 132 -6.85 12.38 -0.07
CA ALA A 132 -5.58 12.82 -0.62
C ALA A 132 -4.49 11.74 -0.50
N ASP A 133 -4.39 11.09 0.67
CA ASP A 133 -3.46 9.99 0.91
C ASP A 133 -3.66 8.89 -0.14
N GLU A 134 -4.91 8.49 -0.42
CA GLU A 134 -5.25 7.47 -1.41
C GLU A 134 -4.77 7.82 -2.84
N GLN A 135 -4.89 9.07 -3.27
CA GLN A 135 -4.40 9.49 -4.59
C GLN A 135 -2.88 9.36 -4.68
N ILE A 136 -2.18 9.79 -3.63
CA ILE A 136 -0.74 9.65 -3.51
C ILE A 136 -0.36 8.16 -3.44
N HIS A 137 -1.17 7.36 -2.76
CA HIS A 137 -0.99 5.93 -2.59
C HIS A 137 -0.92 5.21 -3.94
N GLU A 138 -1.91 5.44 -4.80
CA GLU A 138 -1.97 4.90 -6.16
C GLU A 138 -0.74 5.33 -6.97
N GLU A 139 -0.33 6.59 -6.87
CA GLU A 139 0.80 7.13 -7.63
C GLU A 139 2.14 6.56 -7.18
N VAL A 140 2.37 6.47 -5.88
CA VAL A 140 3.60 5.92 -5.28
C VAL A 140 3.72 4.45 -5.62
N VAL A 141 2.66 3.66 -5.45
CA VAL A 141 2.67 2.23 -5.79
C VAL A 141 2.92 2.01 -7.29
N ARG A 142 2.31 2.83 -8.15
CA ARG A 142 2.58 2.82 -9.59
C ARG A 142 4.04 3.15 -9.92
N GLY A 143 4.63 4.12 -9.22
CA GLY A 143 6.05 4.48 -9.34
C GLY A 143 6.98 3.31 -8.97
N LEU A 144 6.74 2.70 -7.80
CA LEU A 144 7.49 1.54 -7.31
C LEU A 144 7.38 0.34 -8.27
N ALA A 145 6.19 0.06 -8.79
CA ALA A 145 5.97 -1.00 -9.76
C ALA A 145 6.69 -0.77 -11.09
N THR A 146 6.76 0.48 -11.55
CA THR A 146 7.50 0.84 -12.77
C THR A 146 9.00 0.62 -12.58
N ARG A 147 9.55 1.03 -11.43
CA ARG A 147 10.94 0.78 -11.04
C ARG A 147 11.24 -0.71 -10.94
N GLY A 148 10.34 -1.48 -10.32
CA GLY A 148 10.43 -2.95 -10.22
C GLY A 148 10.46 -3.63 -11.59
N ARG A 149 9.57 -3.24 -12.53
CA ARG A 149 9.57 -3.76 -13.90
C ARG A 149 10.88 -3.48 -14.63
N ASN A 150 11.41 -2.26 -14.52
CA ASN A 150 12.67 -1.90 -15.16
C ASN A 150 13.85 -2.74 -14.63
N ARG A 151 13.88 -3.00 -13.32
CA ARG A 151 14.89 -3.88 -12.71
C ARG A 151 14.79 -5.31 -13.22
N LEU A 152 13.58 -5.89 -13.26
CA LEU A 152 13.35 -7.23 -13.79
C LEU A 152 13.77 -7.35 -15.27
N ALA A 153 13.41 -6.36 -16.09
CA ALA A 153 13.81 -6.31 -17.50
C ALA A 153 15.33 -6.20 -17.67
N GLY A 154 16.01 -5.44 -16.80
CA GLY A 154 17.47 -5.36 -16.76
C GLY A 154 18.14 -6.68 -16.41
N THR A 155 17.69 -7.35 -15.34
CA THR A 155 18.22 -8.65 -14.91
C THR A 155 18.00 -9.73 -15.96
N PHE A 156 16.82 -9.80 -16.57
CA PHE A 156 16.54 -10.77 -17.64
C PHE A 156 17.46 -10.54 -18.84
N ARG A 157 17.64 -9.28 -19.26
CA ARG A 157 18.55 -8.92 -20.35
C ARG A 157 19.99 -9.32 -20.04
N ALA A 158 20.45 -9.06 -18.81
CA ALA A 158 21.78 -9.46 -18.35
C ALA A 158 21.95 -10.98 -18.32
N ALA A 159 20.94 -11.73 -17.89
CA ALA A 159 20.97 -13.19 -17.87
C ALA A 159 21.02 -13.79 -19.28
N VAL A 160 20.24 -13.25 -20.23
CA VAL A 160 20.23 -13.71 -21.62
C VAL A 160 21.57 -13.43 -22.31
N PHE A 161 22.11 -12.21 -22.19
CA PHE A 161 23.41 -11.90 -22.77
C PHE A 161 24.54 -12.67 -22.08
N GLY A 162 24.52 -12.79 -20.75
CA GLY A 162 25.51 -13.59 -20.03
C GLY A 162 25.51 -15.07 -20.44
N ALA A 163 24.33 -15.66 -20.62
CA ALA A 163 24.21 -17.03 -21.12
C ALA A 163 24.72 -17.16 -22.56
N ASN A 164 24.35 -16.22 -23.44
CA ASN A 164 24.80 -16.20 -24.83
C ASN A 164 26.32 -16.07 -24.92
N ASP A 165 26.91 -15.10 -24.22
CA ASP A 165 28.34 -14.82 -24.27
C ASP A 165 29.15 -15.97 -23.66
N GLY A 166 28.64 -16.61 -22.60
CA GLY A 166 29.25 -17.80 -22.02
C GLY A 166 29.26 -19.01 -22.97
N LEU A 167 28.17 -19.23 -23.70
CA LEU A 167 28.08 -20.32 -24.69
C LEU A 167 28.95 -20.06 -25.92
N VAL A 168 28.91 -18.83 -26.46
CA VAL A 168 29.73 -18.41 -27.61
C VAL A 168 31.21 -18.49 -27.25
N SER A 169 31.61 -18.01 -26.07
CA SER A 169 33.01 -18.06 -25.64
C SER A 169 33.54 -19.48 -25.46
N ASN A 170 32.75 -20.39 -24.87
CA ASN A 170 33.15 -21.79 -24.76
C ASN A 170 33.25 -22.47 -26.13
N LEU A 171 32.34 -22.18 -27.05
CA LEU A 171 32.39 -22.72 -28.41
C LEU A 171 33.62 -22.20 -29.17
N SER A 172 33.89 -20.90 -29.08
CA SER A 172 35.07 -20.27 -29.70
C SER A 172 36.38 -20.82 -29.13
N LEU A 173 36.43 -21.13 -27.83
CA LEU A 173 37.60 -21.75 -27.19
C LEU A 173 37.86 -23.16 -27.74
N VAL A 174 36.82 -24.01 -27.80
CA VAL A 174 36.92 -25.37 -28.33
C VAL A 174 37.31 -25.36 -29.81
N MET A 175 36.70 -24.50 -30.61
CA MET A 175 37.06 -24.29 -32.02
C MET A 175 38.49 -23.76 -32.17
N GLY A 176 38.93 -22.84 -31.31
CA GLY A 176 40.30 -22.32 -31.29
C GLY A 176 41.34 -23.39 -30.95
N MET A 177 41.06 -24.26 -29.97
CA MET A 177 41.91 -25.41 -29.64
C MET A 177 41.94 -26.43 -30.78
N ALA A 178 40.79 -26.73 -31.40
CA ALA A 178 40.70 -27.65 -32.53
C ALA A 178 41.44 -27.11 -33.77
N ALA A 179 41.33 -25.81 -34.06
CA ALA A 179 41.94 -25.18 -35.23
C ALA A 179 43.45 -24.91 -35.08
N SER A 180 43.95 -24.72 -33.85
CA SER A 180 45.38 -24.58 -33.58
C SER A 180 46.15 -25.90 -33.59
N GLY A 181 45.47 -27.04 -33.67
CA GLY A 181 46.09 -28.36 -33.85
C GLY A 181 46.98 -28.79 -32.68
N VAL A 182 46.69 -28.34 -31.45
CA VAL A 182 47.49 -28.67 -30.27
C VAL A 182 47.54 -30.18 -30.09
N SER A 183 48.71 -30.78 -30.28
CA SER A 183 48.92 -32.22 -30.12
C SER A 183 48.67 -32.63 -28.67
N SER A 184 47.92 -33.70 -28.46
CA SER A 184 47.70 -34.34 -27.17
C SER A 184 49.02 -34.85 -26.59
N GLY A 185 49.72 -33.99 -25.87
CA GLY A 185 50.94 -34.29 -25.13
C GLY A 185 50.94 -33.45 -23.85
N VAL A 186 50.22 -33.92 -22.84
CA VAL A 186 50.41 -33.46 -21.46
C VAL A 186 51.41 -34.42 -20.82
N VAL A 187 52.52 -33.87 -20.34
CA VAL A 187 53.39 -34.46 -19.30
C VAL A 187 52.95 -33.87 -17.97
#